data_AF-K1UAM8-F1
#
_entry.id   AF-K1UAM8-F1
#
_cell.length_a   1.000
_cell.length_b   1.000
_cell.length_c   1.000
_cell.angle_alpha   90.00
_cell.angle_beta   90.00
_cell.angle_gamma   90.00
#
_symmetry.space_group_name_H-M   'P 1'
#
loop_
_entity.id
_entity.type
_entity.pdbx_description
1 polymer ?
#
loop_
_entity_poly.entity_id
_entity_poly.type
_entity_poly.pdbx_seq_one_letter_code
_entity_poly.pdbx_strand_id
1 'polypeptide(L)'
;AFWIQARVLKWADYPEIRTMDQYFDLIERYNEANPTMEDGTENIPYTILCDDWRYFCLENAPQFLDGYPNDGSCIVDPETLTVIDYNTTDTAVKYFQKLNEEYQKGIVDPESFTQTYDEYIAKLSTGRVLGMIDQWWDFAYTAGDAIKQAGLDAQGCDYIPLPITIDESVKNQWHCSGGVLNVSDGLAI
;
A
#
# COMPACT_ATOMS: atom_id res chain seq x y z
N ALA A 1 -4.87 2.88 0.74
CA ALA A 1 -4.86 1.53 1.36
C ALA A 1 -3.52 0.87 1.13
N PHE A 2 -3.18 -0.17 1.89
CA PHE A 2 -2.06 -1.06 1.55
C PHE A 2 -2.53 -2.04 0.48
N TRP A 3 -1.79 -2.13 -0.62
CA TRP A 3 -2.10 -2.96 -1.77
C TRP A 3 -1.08 -4.09 -1.89
N ILE A 4 -1.54 -5.28 -2.25
CA ILE A 4 -0.67 -6.43 -2.52
C ILE A 4 -1.13 -7.14 -3.79
N GLN A 5 -0.21 -7.70 -4.56
CA GLN A 5 -0.60 -8.49 -5.72
C GLN A 5 -1.28 -9.81 -5.34
N ALA A 6 -2.32 -10.19 -6.08
CA ALA A 6 -3.10 -11.41 -5.84
C ALA A 6 -2.24 -12.69 -5.87
N ARG A 7 -1.16 -12.72 -6.67
CA ARG A 7 -0.22 -13.85 -6.73
C ARG A 7 0.53 -14.08 -5.43
N VAL A 8 0.80 -13.02 -4.66
CA VAL A 8 1.46 -13.12 -3.35
C VAL A 8 0.52 -13.79 -2.34
N LEU A 9 -0.74 -13.36 -2.32
CA LEU A 9 -1.79 -13.97 -1.50
C LEU A 9 -1.99 -15.44 -1.89
N LYS A 10 -2.12 -15.73 -3.18
CA LYS A 10 -2.32 -17.09 -3.70
C LYS A 10 -1.17 -18.02 -3.34
N TRP A 11 0.07 -17.55 -3.42
CA TRP A 11 1.26 -18.33 -3.06
C TRP A 11 1.24 -18.75 -1.58
N ALA A 12 0.72 -17.91 -0.69
CA ALA A 12 0.58 -18.19 0.73
C ALA A 12 -0.78 -18.81 1.12
N ASP A 13 -1.56 -19.31 0.16
CA ASP A 13 -2.90 -19.89 0.38
C ASP A 13 -3.90 -18.91 1.03
N TYR A 14 -3.86 -17.65 0.60
CA TYR A 14 -4.78 -16.58 0.98
C TYR A 14 -4.89 -16.35 2.50
N PRO A 15 -3.78 -16.00 3.17
CA PRO A 15 -3.78 -15.78 4.61
C PRO A 15 -4.60 -14.52 4.97
N GLU A 16 -5.11 -14.50 6.20
CA GLU A 16 -5.62 -13.27 6.79
C GLU A 16 -4.44 -12.40 7.25
N ILE A 17 -4.35 -11.17 6.73
CA ILE A 17 -3.27 -10.22 7.01
C ILE A 17 -3.91 -8.99 7.62
N ARG A 18 -3.51 -8.67 8.86
CA ARG A 18 -4.12 -7.61 9.66
C ARG A 18 -3.13 -6.55 10.08
N THR A 19 -1.85 -6.88 10.22
CA THR A 19 -0.84 -5.95 10.71
C THR A 19 0.22 -5.59 9.66
N MET A 20 0.85 -4.43 9.85
CA MET A 20 1.96 -3.98 9.01
C MET A 20 3.11 -5.00 8.97
N ASP A 21 3.41 -5.63 10.10
CA ASP A 21 4.46 -6.65 10.17
C ASP A 21 4.10 -7.90 9.38
N GLN A 22 2.85 -8.38 9.45
CA GLN A 22 2.38 -9.51 8.65
C GLN A 22 2.42 -9.21 7.15
N TYR A 23 2.11 -7.96 6.78
CA TYR A 23 2.15 -7.50 5.40
C TYR A 23 3.58 -7.54 4.82
N PHE A 24 4.55 -6.95 5.52
CA PHE A 24 5.96 -6.96 5.08
C PHE A 24 6.56 -8.37 5.13
N ASP A 25 6.30 -9.16 6.17
CA ASP A 25 6.77 -10.55 6.27
C ASP A 25 6.32 -11.39 5.06
N LEU A 26 5.07 -11.24 4.63
CA LEU A 26 4.57 -11.98 3.47
C LEU A 26 5.25 -11.55 2.17
N ILE A 27 5.46 -10.24 1.96
CA ILE A 27 6.17 -9.71 0.79
C ILE A 27 7.63 -10.20 0.77
N GLU A 28 8.31 -10.12 1.91
CA GLU A 28 9.69 -10.60 2.10
C GLU A 28 9.80 -12.08 1.72
N ARG A 29 8.96 -12.95 2.31
CA ARG A 29 8.97 -14.39 2.04
C ARG A 29 8.63 -14.73 0.60
N TYR A 30 7.66 -14.03 0.00
CA TYR A 30 7.33 -14.25 -1.40
C TYR A 30 8.49 -13.88 -2.31
N ASN A 31 9.13 -12.72 -2.08
CA ASN A 31 10.23 -12.23 -2.91
C ASN A 31 11.47 -13.12 -2.78
N GLU A 32 11.77 -13.62 -1.58
CA GLU A 32 12.86 -14.58 -1.37
C GLU A 32 12.62 -15.89 -2.15
N ALA A 33 11.39 -16.41 -2.11
CA ALA A 33 11.03 -17.63 -2.82
C ALA A 33 10.86 -17.43 -4.35
N ASN A 34 10.49 -16.22 -4.78
CA ASN A 34 10.17 -15.86 -6.15
C ASN A 34 10.82 -14.51 -6.49
N PRO A 35 12.15 -14.43 -6.63
CA PRO A 35 12.86 -13.17 -6.83
C PRO A 35 12.60 -12.54 -8.20
N THR A 36 12.10 -13.32 -9.16
CA THR A 36 11.80 -12.87 -10.52
C THR A 36 10.41 -13.31 -10.96
N MET A 37 9.87 -12.61 -11.95
CA MET A 37 8.72 -13.04 -12.75
C MET A 37 9.13 -14.21 -13.67
N GLU A 38 8.15 -14.81 -14.36
CA GLU A 38 8.38 -15.94 -15.29
C GLU A 38 9.32 -15.57 -16.45
N ASP A 39 9.34 -14.30 -16.87
CA ASP A 39 10.21 -13.79 -17.93
C ASP A 39 11.64 -13.43 -17.46
N GLY A 40 11.92 -13.61 -16.16
CA GLY A 40 13.21 -13.29 -15.54
C GLY A 40 13.34 -11.86 -15.02
N THR A 41 12.32 -11.02 -15.14
CA THR A 41 12.32 -9.66 -14.57
C THR A 41 12.31 -9.73 -13.05
N GLU A 42 13.26 -9.09 -12.37
CA GLU A 42 13.31 -9.08 -10.89
C GLU A 42 12.07 -8.42 -10.29
N ASN A 43 11.54 -8.95 -9.19
CA ASN A 43 10.45 -8.30 -8.48
C ASN A 43 10.96 -7.09 -7.68
N ILE A 44 10.08 -6.10 -7.53
CA ILE A 44 10.24 -4.96 -6.62
C ILE A 44 9.33 -5.27 -5.43
N PRO A 45 9.88 -5.55 -4.23
CA PRO A 45 9.04 -6.00 -3.12
C PRO A 45 8.04 -4.95 -2.67
N TYR A 46 8.50 -3.71 -2.48
CA TYR A 46 7.65 -2.62 -2.06
C TYR A 46 8.14 -1.29 -2.63
N THR A 47 7.24 -0.43 -3.08
CA THR A 47 7.57 0.92 -3.55
C THR A 47 6.56 1.93 -3.03
N ILE A 48 6.99 3.18 -2.87
CA ILE A 48 6.18 4.29 -2.39
C ILE A 48 6.32 5.44 -3.37
N LEU A 49 5.21 6.09 -3.70
CA LEU A 49 5.22 7.29 -4.51
C LEU A 49 5.48 8.53 -3.63
N CYS A 50 6.59 9.23 -3.87
CA CYS A 50 6.94 10.45 -3.14
C CYS A 50 7.04 11.70 -4.02
N ASP A 51 6.52 11.64 -5.25
CA ASP A 51 6.64 12.74 -6.23
C ASP A 51 5.60 13.84 -6.00
N ASP A 52 6.08 15.09 -5.91
CA ASP A 52 5.27 16.30 -5.73
C ASP A 52 4.24 16.18 -4.57
N TRP A 53 2.98 16.56 -4.79
CA TRP A 53 1.90 16.47 -3.81
C TRP A 53 1.47 15.02 -3.50
N ARG A 54 1.97 14.02 -4.24
CA ARG A 54 1.63 12.60 -4.05
C ARG A 54 2.42 11.92 -2.94
N TYR A 55 3.30 12.66 -2.27
CA TYR A 55 3.98 12.20 -1.06
C TYR A 55 3.02 11.78 0.06
N PHE A 56 1.70 12.07 -0.07
CA PHE A 56 0.64 11.49 0.75
C PHE A 56 0.73 9.96 0.88
N CYS A 57 1.26 9.25 -0.12
CA CYS A 57 1.44 7.79 -0.04
C CYS A 57 2.36 7.40 1.14
N LEU A 58 3.38 8.21 1.40
CA LEU A 58 4.27 8.02 2.53
C LEU A 58 3.62 8.49 3.84
N GLU A 59 3.06 9.71 3.87
CA GLU A 59 2.66 10.35 5.12
C GLU A 59 1.27 9.92 5.65
N ASN A 60 0.33 9.47 4.81
CA ASN A 60 -1.03 9.10 5.24
C ASN A 60 -1.10 7.69 5.84
N ALA A 61 -0.06 6.87 5.69
CA ALA A 61 -0.05 5.50 6.20
C ALA A 61 -0.41 5.37 7.68
N PRO A 62 0.09 6.22 8.60
CA PRO A 62 -0.23 6.15 10.02
C PRO A 62 -1.73 6.30 10.30
N GLN A 63 -2.45 7.12 9.53
CA GLN A 63 -3.91 7.28 9.65
C GLN A 63 -4.63 5.94 9.39
N PHE A 64 -4.27 5.24 8.32
CA PHE A 64 -4.85 3.93 8.02
C PHE A 64 -4.47 2.89 9.07
N LEU A 65 -3.23 2.95 9.56
CA LEU A 65 -2.72 2.04 10.57
C LEU A 65 -3.44 2.22 11.92
N ASP A 66 -3.85 3.44 12.25
CA ASP A 66 -4.68 3.77 13.42
C ASP A 66 -6.17 3.46 13.22
N GLY A 67 -6.55 2.92 12.05
CA GLY A 67 -7.91 2.47 11.75
C GLY A 67 -8.86 3.59 11.32
N TYR A 68 -8.34 4.76 10.97
CA TYR A 68 -9.13 5.86 10.44
C TYR A 68 -9.28 5.75 8.91
N PRO A 69 -10.36 6.31 8.32
CA PRO A 69 -10.48 6.49 6.89
C PRO A 69 -9.50 7.56 6.37
N ASN A 70 -9.52 7.85 5.07
CA ASN A 70 -8.65 8.90 4.51
C ASN A 70 -9.26 10.30 4.74
N ASP A 71 -8.96 10.95 5.87
CA ASP A 71 -9.40 12.32 6.15
C ASP A 71 -8.45 13.40 5.56
N GLY A 72 -7.56 13.03 4.63
CA GLY A 72 -6.61 13.93 4.01
C GLY A 72 -5.41 14.21 4.91
N SER A 73 -5.15 15.48 5.24
CA SER A 73 -3.90 15.90 5.91
C SER A 73 -3.90 15.76 7.44
N CYS A 74 -4.93 15.15 8.03
CA CYS A 74 -5.03 14.93 9.47
C CYS A 74 -5.96 13.76 9.77
N ILE A 75 -6.02 13.35 11.04
CA ILE A 75 -7.07 12.49 11.57
C ILE A 75 -8.13 13.37 12.22
N VAL A 76 -9.41 13.10 11.94
CA VAL A 76 -10.53 13.73 12.65
C VAL A 76 -11.18 12.69 13.55
N ASP A 77 -11.03 12.84 14.86
CA ASP A 77 -11.68 11.95 15.83
C ASP A 77 -13.17 12.34 15.97
N PRO A 78 -14.12 11.48 15.53
CA PRO A 78 -15.54 11.80 15.58
C PRO A 78 -16.12 11.76 17.00
N GLU A 79 -15.44 11.13 17.96
CA GLU A 79 -15.91 11.04 19.35
C GLU A 79 -15.47 12.27 20.16
N THR A 80 -14.20 12.65 20.04
CA THR A 80 -13.64 13.79 20.78
C THR A 80 -13.77 15.12 20.04
N LEU A 81 -14.09 15.08 18.74
CA LEU A 81 -14.15 16.24 17.84
C LEU A 81 -12.82 17.01 17.78
N THR A 82 -11.71 16.27 17.82
CA THR A 82 -10.36 16.84 17.77
C THR A 82 -9.66 16.49 16.46
N VAL A 83 -8.78 17.40 16.04
CA VAL A 83 -7.89 17.20 14.89
C VAL A 83 -6.56 16.71 15.43
N ILE A 84 -6.09 15.58 14.90
CA ILE A 84 -4.82 14.96 15.28
C ILE A 84 -3.91 15.00 14.04
N ASP A 85 -2.71 15.55 14.19
CA ASP A 85 -1.67 15.44 13.18
C ASP A 85 -1.09 14.03 13.23
N TYR A 86 -1.40 13.21 12.22
CA TYR A 86 -0.96 11.81 12.16
C TYR A 86 0.57 11.70 12.15
N ASN A 87 1.32 12.73 11.74
CA ASN A 87 2.79 12.70 11.73
C ASN A 87 3.38 12.71 13.14
N THR A 88 2.58 13.09 14.14
CA THR A 88 3.01 13.21 15.54
C THR A 88 2.60 12.02 16.40
N THR A 89 1.92 11.01 15.83
CA THR A 89 1.44 9.85 16.58
C THR A 89 2.54 8.82 16.82
N ASP A 90 2.39 8.01 17.87
CA ASP A 90 3.28 6.87 18.12
C ASP A 90 3.26 5.87 16.95
N THR A 91 2.15 5.78 16.22
CA THR A 91 2.00 4.95 15.02
C THR A 91 2.87 5.46 13.88
N ALA A 92 2.99 6.77 13.67
CA ALA A 92 3.93 7.32 12.70
C ALA A 92 5.38 6.96 13.02
N VAL A 93 5.77 7.04 14.29
CA VAL A 93 7.12 6.63 14.72
C VAL A 93 7.39 5.17 14.35
N LYS A 94 6.45 4.26 14.67
CA LYS A 94 6.58 2.83 14.35
C LYS A 94 6.61 2.59 12.84
N TYR A 95 5.75 3.27 12.07
CA TYR A 95 5.69 3.14 10.62
C TYR A 95 7.00 3.56 9.96
N PHE A 96 7.55 4.73 10.31
CA PHE A 96 8.82 5.19 9.74
C PHE A 96 10.01 4.35 10.19
N GLN A 97 10.00 3.82 11.42
CA GLN A 97 11.00 2.86 11.87
C GLN A 97 10.96 1.58 11.04
N LYS A 98 9.77 1.00 10.82
CA LYS A 98 9.58 -0.18 9.97
C LYS A 98 10.03 0.08 8.54
N LEU A 99 9.64 1.19 7.92
CA LEU A 99 10.11 1.54 6.57
C LEU A 99 11.63 1.65 6.50
N ASN A 100 12.27 2.23 7.51
CA ASN A 100 13.72 2.32 7.55
C ASN A 100 14.37 0.92 7.69
N GLU A 101 13.82 0.03 8.52
CA GLU A 101 14.27 -1.36 8.62
C GLU A 101 14.16 -2.09 7.28
N GLU A 102 13.00 -1.99 6.62
CA GLU A 102 12.74 -2.62 5.32
C GLU A 102 13.59 -2.02 4.20
N TYR A 103 13.89 -0.73 4.26
CA TYR A 103 14.85 -0.08 3.36
C TYR A 103 16.27 -0.65 3.52
N GLN A 104 16.73 -0.83 4.76
CA GLN A 104 18.06 -1.42 5.03
C GLN A 104 18.15 -2.88 4.59
N LYS A 105 17.03 -3.62 4.60
CA LYS A 105 16.96 -4.99 4.05
C LYS A 105 16.92 -5.04 2.52
N GLY A 106 16.68 -3.91 1.85
CA GLY A 106 16.49 -3.84 0.39
C GLY A 106 15.08 -4.20 -0.08
N ILE A 107 14.08 -4.16 0.81
CA ILE A 107 12.67 -4.46 0.51
C ILE A 107 11.97 -3.23 -0.06
N VAL A 108 12.24 -2.05 0.52
CA VAL A 108 11.73 -0.78 -0.02
C VAL A 108 12.60 -0.35 -1.20
N ASP A 109 11.96 -0.10 -2.33
CA ASP A 109 12.57 0.38 -3.56
C ASP A 109 13.39 1.66 -3.29
N PRO A 110 14.71 1.65 -3.52
CA PRO A 110 15.58 2.81 -3.32
C PRO A 110 15.13 4.05 -4.07
N GLU A 111 14.48 3.87 -5.23
CA GLU A 111 13.98 4.96 -6.07
C GLU A 111 12.65 5.53 -5.57
N SER A 112 12.03 4.98 -4.52
CA SER A 112 10.76 5.50 -3.95
C SER A 112 10.79 7.00 -3.65
N PHE A 113 11.97 7.54 -3.33
CA PHE A 113 12.18 8.93 -2.95
C PHE A 113 12.66 9.84 -4.08
N THR A 114 12.89 9.28 -5.28
CA THR A 114 13.44 10.02 -6.43
C THR A 114 12.69 9.77 -7.73
N GLN A 115 11.88 8.71 -7.80
CA GLN A 115 11.09 8.37 -8.97
C GLN A 115 10.00 9.41 -9.21
N THR A 116 9.80 9.74 -10.48
CA THR A 116 8.64 10.49 -10.96
C THR A 116 7.38 9.64 -10.92
N TYR A 117 6.22 10.27 -10.98
CA TYR A 117 4.94 9.57 -11.12
C TYR A 117 4.91 8.64 -12.35
N ASP A 118 5.45 9.06 -13.49
CA ASP A 118 5.46 8.24 -14.71
C ASP A 118 6.33 6.97 -14.54
N GLU A 119 7.48 7.09 -13.86
CA GLU A 119 8.36 5.94 -13.55
C GLU A 119 7.69 4.98 -12.56
N TYR A 120 7.02 5.52 -11.53
CA TYR A 120 6.22 4.73 -10.59
C TYR A 120 5.12 3.93 -11.32
N ILE A 121 4.31 4.59 -12.14
CA ILE A 121 3.25 3.93 -12.92
C ILE A 121 3.84 2.91 -13.89
N ALA A 122 4.97 3.21 -14.54
CA ALA A 122 5.63 2.26 -15.43
C ALA A 122 6.05 0.99 -14.68
N LYS A 123 6.65 1.11 -13.49
CA LYS A 123 7.01 -0.04 -12.64
C LYS A 123 5.78 -0.88 -12.30
N LEU A 124 4.70 -0.24 -11.83
CA LEU A 124 3.45 -0.95 -11.51
C LEU A 124 2.88 -1.68 -12.72
N SER A 125 2.89 -1.03 -13.89
CA SER A 125 2.35 -1.55 -15.15
C SER A 125 3.06 -2.79 -15.67
N THR A 126 4.33 -3.01 -15.28
CA THR A 126 5.06 -4.26 -15.59
C THR A 126 4.60 -5.46 -14.76
N GLY A 127 3.82 -5.25 -13.70
CA GLY A 127 3.43 -6.30 -12.77
C GLY A 127 4.55 -6.76 -11.83
N ARG A 128 5.74 -6.14 -11.84
CA ARG A 128 6.88 -6.55 -11.00
C ARG A 128 6.83 -6.05 -9.56
N VAL A 129 5.96 -5.09 -9.23
CA VAL A 129 5.84 -4.51 -7.88
C VAL A 129 4.88 -5.35 -7.04
N LEU A 130 5.35 -5.92 -5.93
CA LEU A 130 4.55 -6.86 -5.13
C LEU A 130 3.57 -6.17 -4.18
N GLY A 131 3.96 -5.01 -3.63
CA GLY A 131 3.13 -4.23 -2.72
C GLY A 131 3.45 -2.73 -2.77
N MET A 132 2.47 -1.94 -2.34
CA MET A 132 2.56 -0.48 -2.23
C MET A 132 1.50 0.05 -1.28
N ILE A 133 1.62 1.32 -0.89
CA ILE A 133 0.54 2.08 -0.26
C ILE A 133 0.15 3.21 -1.19
N ASP A 134 -1.14 3.27 -1.54
CA ASP A 134 -1.65 4.29 -2.47
C ASP A 134 -3.19 4.39 -2.40
N GLN A 135 -3.74 5.43 -3.00
CA GLN A 135 -5.16 5.56 -3.32
C GLN A 135 -5.46 4.88 -4.65
N TRP A 136 -6.59 4.19 -4.75
CA TRP A 136 -6.94 3.45 -5.96
C TRP A 136 -6.92 4.32 -7.23
N TRP A 137 -7.47 5.53 -7.16
CA TRP A 137 -7.56 6.43 -8.31
C TRP A 137 -6.20 6.91 -8.83
N ASP A 138 -5.14 6.91 -8.00
CA ASP A 138 -3.83 7.44 -8.38
C ASP A 138 -3.03 6.45 -9.23
N PHE A 139 -3.29 5.13 -9.13
CA PHE A 139 -2.59 4.14 -9.95
C PHE A 139 -3.50 3.29 -10.86
N ALA A 140 -4.72 2.97 -10.41
CA ALA A 140 -5.45 1.84 -10.97
C ALA A 140 -5.95 2.06 -12.40
N TYR A 141 -6.31 3.30 -12.74
CA TYR A 141 -6.74 3.64 -14.11
C TYR A 141 -5.64 3.42 -15.15
N THR A 142 -4.37 3.58 -14.77
CA THR A 142 -3.25 3.46 -15.71
C THR A 142 -2.57 2.10 -15.58
N ALA A 143 -2.08 1.77 -14.39
CA ALA A 143 -1.35 0.54 -14.16
C ALA A 143 -2.27 -0.70 -14.20
N GLY A 144 -3.49 -0.60 -13.66
CA GLY A 144 -4.44 -1.70 -13.68
C GLY A 144 -4.92 -2.04 -15.09
N ASP A 145 -5.15 -1.03 -15.93
CA ASP A 145 -5.51 -1.25 -17.33
C ASP A 145 -4.33 -1.83 -18.13
N ALA A 146 -3.10 -1.36 -17.89
CA ALA A 146 -1.91 -1.90 -18.52
C ALA A 146 -1.67 -3.39 -18.16
N ILE A 147 -1.82 -3.74 -16.88
CA ILE A 147 -1.71 -5.12 -16.38
C ILE A 147 -2.69 -6.03 -17.12
N LYS A 148 -3.97 -5.62 -17.25
CA LYS A 148 -5.00 -6.38 -17.96
C LYS A 148 -4.72 -6.49 -19.45
N GLN A 149 -4.31 -5.40 -20.10
CA GLN A 149 -3.99 -5.41 -21.54
C GLN A 149 -2.81 -6.32 -21.85
N ALA A 150 -1.84 -6.41 -20.93
CA ALA A 150 -0.70 -7.30 -21.04
C ALA A 150 -1.01 -8.76 -20.64
N GLY A 151 -2.21 -9.06 -20.12
CA GLY A 151 -2.59 -10.39 -19.63
C GLY A 151 -1.87 -10.80 -18.34
N LEU A 152 -1.31 -9.84 -17.60
CA LEU A 152 -0.60 -10.06 -16.34
C LEU A 152 -1.56 -10.28 -15.16
N ASP A 153 -2.81 -9.86 -15.31
CA ASP A 153 -3.93 -10.17 -14.40
C ASP A 153 -4.13 -11.68 -14.25
N ALA A 154 -4.02 -12.44 -15.34
CA ALA A 154 -4.08 -13.90 -15.33
C ALA A 154 -2.93 -14.55 -14.54
N GLN A 155 -1.80 -13.85 -14.39
CA GLN A 155 -0.67 -14.25 -13.56
C GLN A 155 -0.82 -13.77 -12.09
N GLY A 156 -1.90 -13.06 -11.77
CA GLY A 156 -2.18 -12.52 -10.44
C GLY A 156 -1.42 -11.24 -10.11
N CYS A 157 -1.04 -10.45 -11.11
CA CYS A 157 -0.38 -9.15 -10.89
C CYS A 157 -1.37 -8.03 -10.51
N ASP A 158 -2.67 -8.30 -10.49
CA ASP A 158 -3.68 -7.38 -9.98
C ASP A 158 -3.52 -7.12 -8.48
N TYR A 159 -3.83 -5.90 -8.05
CA TYR A 159 -3.69 -5.46 -6.66
C TYR A 159 -4.98 -5.61 -5.86
N ILE A 160 -4.85 -6.14 -4.65
CA ILE A 160 -5.92 -6.33 -3.67
C ILE A 160 -5.65 -5.38 -2.49
N PRO A 161 -6.63 -4.56 -2.07
CA PRO A 161 -6.49 -3.71 -0.91
C PRO A 161 -6.62 -4.54 0.36
N LEU A 162 -5.75 -4.30 1.34
CA LEU A 162 -5.77 -4.98 2.63
C LEU A 162 -6.05 -3.99 3.78
N PRO A 163 -6.85 -4.42 4.78
CA PRO A 163 -7.22 -3.60 5.94
C PRO A 163 -6.12 -3.58 7.02
N ILE A 164 -4.92 -3.17 6.65
CA ILE A 164 -3.74 -3.22 7.52
C ILE A 164 -3.86 -2.17 8.63
N THR A 165 -3.61 -2.59 9.88
CA THR A 165 -3.54 -1.74 11.07
C THR A 165 -2.20 -1.89 11.77
N ILE A 166 -1.92 -1.03 12.76
CA ILE A 166 -0.71 -1.14 13.59
C ILE A 166 -0.76 -2.34 14.55
N ASP A 167 -1.97 -2.75 14.94
CA ASP A 167 -2.24 -3.84 15.87
C ASP A 167 -3.59 -4.50 15.54
N GLU A 168 -3.73 -5.80 15.82
CA GLU A 168 -4.97 -6.55 15.51
C GLU A 168 -6.19 -6.09 16.31
N SER A 169 -5.98 -5.41 17.45
CA SER A 169 -7.05 -4.83 18.26
C SER A 169 -7.68 -3.59 17.61
N VAL A 170 -6.96 -2.94 16.69
CA VAL A 170 -7.47 -1.78 15.95
C VAL A 170 -8.43 -2.24 14.86
N LYS A 171 -9.62 -1.64 14.84
CA LYS A 171 -10.62 -1.90 13.81
C LYS A 171 -10.34 -1.00 12.61
N ASN A 172 -10.01 -1.61 11.48
CA ASN A 172 -9.75 -0.90 10.24
C ASN A 172 -11.05 -0.33 9.61
N GLN A 173 -10.96 0.87 9.00
CA GLN A 173 -12.06 1.55 8.29
C GLN A 173 -11.80 1.76 6.78
N TRP A 174 -11.09 0.84 6.13
CA TRP A 174 -10.75 0.92 4.70
C TRP A 174 -11.95 0.97 3.74
N HIS A 175 -13.14 0.56 4.20
CA HIS A 175 -14.38 0.59 3.43
C HIS A 175 -15.51 1.22 4.27
N CYS A 176 -15.66 2.54 4.16
CA CYS A 176 -16.73 3.30 4.81
C CYS A 176 -18.02 3.22 3.97
N SER A 177 -18.85 2.20 4.17
CA SER A 177 -20.20 2.15 3.57
C SER A 177 -21.21 3.09 4.24
N GLY A 178 -20.74 4.15 4.91
CA GLY A 178 -21.58 5.14 5.57
C GLY A 178 -22.29 5.97 4.51
N GLY A 179 -23.60 5.78 4.37
CA GLY A 179 -24.41 6.50 3.39
C GLY A 179 -24.16 8.01 3.44
N VAL A 180 -24.10 8.61 2.25
CA VAL A 180 -23.68 9.98 1.89
C VAL A 180 -22.31 9.92 1.22
N LEU A 181 -22.19 10.55 0.04
CA LEU A 181 -20.93 10.74 -0.69
C LEU A 181 -19.79 11.06 0.29
N ASN A 182 -18.96 10.07 0.57
CA ASN A 182 -17.71 10.25 1.28
C ASN A 182 -16.60 10.28 0.23
N VAL A 183 -16.20 11.49 -0.18
CA VAL A 183 -15.06 11.67 -1.10
C VAL A 183 -13.71 11.33 -0.46
N SER A 184 -13.72 10.99 0.84
CA SER A 184 -12.60 10.52 1.66
C SER A 184 -12.50 8.99 1.75
N ASP A 185 -13.24 8.26 0.91
CA ASP A 185 -13.06 6.81 0.80
C ASP A 185 -11.74 6.53 0.07
N GLY A 186 -10.81 5.82 0.71
CA GLY A 186 -9.56 5.36 0.08
C GLY A 186 -9.76 4.34 -1.05
N LEU A 187 -11.02 4.00 -1.30
CA LEU A 187 -11.57 3.31 -2.46
C LEU A 187 -12.64 4.21 -3.06
N ALA A 188 -12.25 5.27 -3.76
CA ALA A 188 -13.21 6.01 -4.57
C ALA A 188 -13.76 5.04 -5.65
N ILE A 189 -15.09 4.83 -5.65
CA ILE A 189 -15.84 4.07 -6.68
C ILE A 189 -15.56 4.66 -8.07
#